data_AF-A0A520BX13-F1
#
_entry.id   AF-A0A520BX13-F1
#
_cell.length_a   1.000
_cell.length_b   1.000
_cell.length_c   1.000
_cell.angle_alpha   90.00
_cell.angle_beta   90.00
_cell.angle_gamma   90.00
#
_symmetry.space_group_name_H-M   'P 1'
#
loop_
_entity.id
_entity.type
_entity.pdbx_description
1 polymer ?
#
loop_
_entity_poly.entity_id
_entity_poly.type
_entity_poly.pdbx_seq_one_letter_code
_entity_poly.pdbx_strand_id
1 'polypeptide(L)'
;MAEKYISSGIASPSGVLKTVLFGVLASLILPIIYIILVRLVPNIWFNGICALLLGMGLGFFIDQGIKIGKIRNFKIAIAIAVFCGLLAFYFQWIVFDALMYSANGFTFKLSGVDIKNLFKDAFFLFTHPVVLFDEIKYLNEVGTFRIERSSTVSGVMLWFIWFGEFLVIMGGILFAVGNGQVIKPFSETYDKWMEQRKKVNRINYIHSKDDFLIALSNKNTDLLKHNPELVDQQNFAEVVVFELPGEQSKYINIINVDNAVDKKGKVTAKKKNLFTNLKITNIEV
;
A
#
# COMPACT_ATOMS: atom_id res chain seq x y z
N MET A 1 4.21 -12.98 30.95
CA MET A 1 3.84 -11.91 30.01
C MET A 1 4.01 -12.46 28.60
N ALA A 2 2.99 -12.36 27.75
CA ALA A 2 3.10 -12.88 26.39
C ALA A 2 4.06 -12.00 25.57
N GLU A 3 5.11 -12.60 25.02
CA GLU A 3 6.11 -11.87 24.22
C GLU A 3 5.50 -11.45 22.89
N LYS A 4 5.68 -10.18 22.51
CA LYS A 4 5.32 -9.69 21.17
C LYS A 4 6.52 -9.86 20.25
N TYR A 5 6.26 -10.16 18.97
CA TYR A 5 7.30 -10.09 17.95
C TYR A 5 7.91 -8.69 17.91
N ILE A 6 9.23 -8.65 18.04
CA ILE A 6 10.04 -7.46 17.81
C ILE A 6 10.88 -7.77 16.57
N SER A 7 10.68 -6.98 15.52
CA SER A 7 11.49 -7.08 14.31
C SER A 7 12.96 -6.80 14.65
N SER A 8 13.87 -7.60 14.10
CA SER A 8 15.33 -7.37 14.23
C SER A 8 15.79 -6.03 13.67
N GLY A 9 14.96 -5.38 12.83
CA GLY A 9 15.25 -4.06 12.27
C GLY A 9 16.38 -4.07 11.23
N ILE A 10 16.78 -5.24 10.74
CA ILE A 10 17.87 -5.37 9.78
C ILE A 10 17.37 -5.02 8.37
N ALA A 11 18.17 -4.24 7.65
CA ALA A 11 18.04 -3.98 6.23
C ALA A 11 19.40 -4.18 5.57
N SER A 12 19.58 -5.29 4.86
CA SER A 12 20.84 -5.53 4.16
C SER A 12 21.00 -4.55 3.00
N PRO A 13 22.22 -4.10 2.67
CA PRO A 13 22.45 -3.21 1.53
C PRO A 13 21.91 -3.79 0.21
N SER A 14 22.08 -5.11 0.00
CA SER A 14 21.55 -5.81 -1.18
C SER A 14 20.01 -5.87 -1.18
N GLY A 15 19.38 -5.98 -0.01
CA GLY A 15 17.93 -5.93 0.14
C GLY A 15 17.38 -4.54 -0.21
N VAL A 16 17.99 -3.49 0.35
CA VAL A 16 17.67 -2.09 0.03
C VAL A 16 17.79 -1.82 -1.46
N LEU A 17 18.90 -2.24 -2.08
CA LEU A 17 19.11 -2.04 -3.52
C LEU A 17 18.03 -2.71 -4.37
N LYS A 18 17.66 -3.96 -4.06
CA LYS A 18 16.57 -4.65 -4.77
C LYS A 18 15.25 -3.91 -4.59
N THR A 19 14.90 -3.51 -3.37
CA THR A 19 13.64 -2.79 -3.10
C THR A 19 13.60 -1.45 -3.83
N VAL A 20 14.69 -0.68 -3.81
CA VAL A 20 14.80 0.58 -4.56
C VAL A 20 14.65 0.34 -6.06
N LEU A 21 15.28 -0.71 -6.61
CA LEU A 21 15.15 -1.04 -8.03
C LEU A 21 13.69 -1.31 -8.43
N PHE A 22 12.97 -2.15 -7.67
CA PHE A 22 11.54 -2.42 -7.92
C PHE A 22 10.71 -1.14 -7.80
N GLY A 23 10.96 -0.32 -6.78
CA GLY A 23 10.28 0.95 -6.57
C GLY A 23 10.53 1.93 -7.72
N VAL A 24 11.78 2.15 -8.12
CA VAL A 24 12.16 3.07 -9.21
C VAL A 24 11.55 2.63 -10.54
N LEU A 25 11.62 1.34 -10.89
CA LEU A 25 10.99 0.84 -12.12
C LEU A 25 9.48 1.10 -12.12
N ALA A 26 8.80 0.83 -10.99
CA ALA A 26 7.38 1.12 -10.86
C ALA A 26 7.08 2.64 -10.90
N SER A 27 7.94 3.47 -10.30
CA SER A 27 7.84 4.94 -10.33
C SER A 27 8.01 5.54 -11.72
N LEU A 28 8.62 4.83 -12.67
CA LEU A 28 8.73 5.29 -14.06
C LEU A 28 7.60 4.73 -14.94
N ILE A 29 7.11 3.53 -14.66
CA ILE A 29 6.12 2.86 -15.52
C ILE A 29 4.68 3.23 -15.14
N LEU A 30 4.34 3.17 -13.85
CA LEU A 30 2.95 3.36 -13.39
C LEU A 30 2.40 4.78 -13.66
N PRO A 31 3.18 5.87 -13.52
CA PRO A 31 2.72 7.20 -13.90
C PRO A 31 2.26 7.32 -15.35
N ILE A 32 2.89 6.61 -16.28
CA ILE A 32 2.49 6.63 -17.70
C ILE A 32 1.07 6.09 -17.85
N ILE A 33 0.80 4.94 -17.21
CA ILE A 33 -0.53 4.32 -17.21
C ILE A 33 -1.55 5.25 -16.54
N TYR A 34 -1.18 5.86 -15.41
CA TYR A 34 -2.02 6.80 -14.68
C TYR A 34 -2.44 8.00 -15.56
N ILE A 35 -1.48 8.68 -16.21
CA ILE A 35 -1.76 9.84 -17.05
C ILE A 35 -2.63 9.46 -18.25
N ILE A 36 -2.37 8.31 -18.89
CA ILE A 36 -3.21 7.81 -19.98
C ILE A 36 -4.65 7.61 -19.51
N LEU A 37 -4.88 6.99 -18.36
CA LEU A 37 -6.22 6.74 -17.82
C LEU A 37 -6.96 8.05 -17.53
N VAL A 38 -6.30 8.98 -16.82
CA VAL A 38 -6.87 10.29 -16.48
C VAL A 38 -7.24 11.09 -17.72
N ARG A 39 -6.46 10.96 -18.80
CA ARG A 39 -6.75 11.64 -20.07
C ARG A 39 -7.91 11.01 -20.84
N LEU A 40 -8.09 9.69 -20.73
CA LEU A 40 -9.19 8.97 -21.37
C LEU A 40 -10.56 9.33 -20.78
N VAL A 41 -10.63 9.50 -19.46
CA VAL A 41 -11.88 9.81 -18.76
C VAL A 41 -11.66 11.04 -17.89
N PRO A 42 -11.85 12.26 -18.43
CA PRO A 42 -11.62 13.51 -17.71
C PRO A 42 -12.73 13.76 -16.69
N ASN A 43 -12.69 13.04 -15.57
CA ASN A 43 -13.64 13.11 -14.46
C ASN A 43 -12.88 13.14 -13.12
N ILE A 44 -13.18 14.12 -12.27
CA ILE A 44 -12.44 14.34 -11.02
C ILE A 44 -12.49 13.14 -10.05
N TRP A 45 -13.62 12.43 -9.98
CA TRP A 45 -13.78 11.26 -9.12
C TRP A 45 -12.99 10.07 -9.67
N PHE A 46 -13.01 9.88 -11.00
CA PHE A 46 -12.21 8.87 -11.66
C PHE A 46 -10.71 9.12 -11.46
N ASN A 47 -10.27 10.37 -11.59
CA ASN A 47 -8.87 10.76 -11.34
C ASN A 47 -8.44 10.44 -9.91
N GLY A 48 -9.30 10.72 -8.92
CA GLY A 48 -9.03 10.36 -7.52
C GLY A 48 -8.87 8.85 -7.31
N ILE A 49 -9.67 8.02 -7.98
CA ILE A 49 -9.53 6.56 -7.94
C ILE A 49 -8.23 6.11 -8.61
N CYS A 50 -7.91 6.66 -9.79
CA CYS A 50 -6.67 6.37 -10.50
C CYS A 50 -5.43 6.78 -9.68
N ALA A 51 -5.48 7.91 -8.96
CA ALA A 51 -4.43 8.38 -8.08
C ALA A 51 -4.23 7.42 -6.90
N LEU A 52 -5.31 6.94 -6.29
CA LEU A 52 -5.24 5.93 -5.23
C LEU A 52 -4.65 4.61 -5.76
N LEU A 53 -5.06 4.16 -6.96
CA LEU A 53 -4.54 2.95 -7.59
C LEU A 53 -3.06 3.08 -7.96
N LEU A 54 -2.61 4.25 -8.43
CA LEU A 54 -1.20 4.55 -8.64
C LEU A 54 -0.42 4.40 -7.33
N GLY A 55 -0.90 5.02 -6.25
CA GLY A 55 -0.26 4.93 -4.95
C GLY A 55 -0.19 3.51 -4.40
N MET A 56 -1.32 2.79 -4.41
CA MET A 56 -1.39 1.40 -3.97
C MET A 56 -0.54 0.46 -4.84
N GLY A 57 -0.57 0.65 -6.15
CA GLY A 57 0.20 -0.15 -7.11
C GLY A 57 1.71 0.04 -6.91
N LEU A 58 2.17 1.28 -6.74
CA LEU A 58 3.57 1.55 -6.44
C LEU A 58 3.97 0.95 -5.09
N GLY A 59 3.14 1.12 -4.06
CA GLY A 59 3.36 0.51 -2.76
C GLY A 59 3.45 -1.03 -2.82
N PHE A 60 2.65 -1.66 -3.67
CA PHE A 60 2.72 -3.11 -3.92
C PHE A 60 4.08 -3.54 -4.51
N PHE A 61 4.61 -2.85 -5.53
CA PHE A 61 5.93 -3.20 -6.08
C PHE A 61 7.06 -2.99 -5.08
N ILE A 62 6.98 -1.94 -4.27
CA ILE A 62 7.92 -1.73 -3.16
C ILE A 62 7.82 -2.88 -2.16
N ASP A 63 6.60 -3.31 -1.82
CA ASP A 63 6.38 -4.43 -0.90
C ASP A 63 6.95 -5.76 -1.42
N GLN A 64 6.83 -6.02 -2.73
CA GLN A 64 7.48 -7.16 -3.38
C GLN A 64 9.02 -7.06 -3.28
N GLY A 65 9.55 -5.86 -3.47
CA GLY A 65 10.95 -5.55 -3.23
C GLY A 65 11.38 -5.82 -1.78
N ILE A 66 10.57 -5.44 -0.79
CA ILE A 66 10.79 -5.70 0.64
C ILE A 66 10.79 -7.20 0.92
N LYS A 67 9.84 -7.93 0.34
CA LYS A 67 9.73 -9.38 0.49
C LYS A 67 10.98 -10.10 -0.02
N ILE A 68 11.42 -9.76 -1.23
CA ILE A 68 12.61 -10.36 -1.88
C ILE A 68 13.90 -9.89 -1.18
N GLY A 69 13.96 -8.61 -0.79
CA GLY A 69 15.10 -8.00 -0.10
C GLY A 69 15.19 -8.34 1.39
N LYS A 70 14.15 -8.94 1.96
CA LYS A 70 14.05 -9.32 3.38
C LYS A 70 14.32 -8.12 4.31
N ILE A 71 13.76 -6.95 3.95
CA ILE A 71 13.88 -5.74 4.75
C ILE A 71 12.93 -5.83 5.94
N ARG A 72 13.50 -5.76 7.15
CA ARG A 72 12.77 -5.82 8.43
C ARG A 72 12.73 -4.48 9.15
N ASN A 73 13.40 -3.47 8.58
CA ASN A 73 13.42 -2.12 9.11
C ASN A 73 12.27 -1.29 8.55
N PHE A 74 11.27 -1.03 9.40
CA PHE A 74 10.10 -0.22 9.03
C PHE A 74 10.48 1.19 8.56
N LYS A 75 11.41 1.86 9.25
CA LYS A 75 11.81 3.23 8.90
C LYS A 75 12.46 3.29 7.51
N ILE A 76 13.32 2.33 7.19
CA ILE A 76 13.96 2.25 5.87
C ILE A 76 12.94 1.93 4.78
N ALA A 77 12.01 0.99 5.03
CA ALA A 77 10.93 0.69 4.09
C ALA A 77 10.08 1.94 3.77
N ILE A 78 9.69 2.70 4.80
CA ILE A 78 8.95 3.96 4.63
C ILE A 78 9.79 5.02 3.92
N ALA A 79 11.09 5.14 4.22
CA ALA A 79 11.97 6.08 3.52
C ALA A 79 12.07 5.78 2.02
N ILE A 80 12.22 4.51 1.64
CA ILE A 80 12.19 4.07 0.24
C ILE A 80 10.83 4.40 -0.39
N ALA A 81 9.74 4.12 0.33
CA ALA A 81 8.38 4.42 -0.12
C ALA A 81 8.17 5.91 -0.41
N VAL A 82 8.64 6.79 0.48
CA VAL A 82 8.59 8.24 0.29
C VAL A 82 9.43 8.67 -0.91
N PHE A 83 10.67 8.17 -1.01
CA PHE A 83 11.56 8.50 -2.14
C PHE A 83 10.93 8.09 -3.48
N CYS A 84 10.46 6.84 -3.62
CA CYS A 84 9.83 6.36 -4.84
C CYS A 84 8.51 7.08 -5.13
N GLY A 85 7.74 7.45 -4.10
CA GLY A 85 6.52 8.24 -4.25
C GLY A 85 6.77 9.63 -4.78
N LEU A 86 7.77 10.34 -4.26
CA LEU A 86 8.21 11.64 -4.77
C LEU A 86 8.71 11.53 -6.22
N LEU A 87 9.50 10.49 -6.52
CA LEU A 87 9.97 10.23 -7.89
C LEU A 87 8.80 9.96 -8.85
N ALA A 88 7.82 9.15 -8.45
CA ALA A 88 6.64 8.86 -9.27
C ALA A 88 5.78 10.11 -9.47
N PHE A 89 5.63 10.92 -8.41
CA PHE A 89 4.90 12.18 -8.49
C PHE A 89 5.60 13.18 -9.43
N TYR A 90 6.93 13.28 -9.37
CA TYR A 90 7.70 14.07 -10.31
C TYR A 90 7.59 13.53 -11.75
N PHE A 91 7.69 12.22 -11.93
CA PHE A 91 7.64 11.59 -13.25
C PHE A 91 6.27 11.68 -13.90
N GLN A 92 5.17 11.65 -13.14
CA GLN A 92 3.84 11.87 -13.72
C GLN A 92 3.71 13.27 -14.33
N TRP A 93 4.33 14.29 -13.75
CA TRP A 93 4.31 15.66 -14.27
C TRP A 93 5.05 15.76 -15.59
N ILE A 94 6.21 15.10 -15.68
CA ILE A 94 6.97 14.99 -16.94
C ILE A 94 6.13 14.36 -18.04
N VAL A 95 5.46 13.24 -17.73
CA VAL A 95 4.63 12.54 -18.71
C VAL A 95 3.40 13.36 -19.10
N PHE A 96 2.76 14.00 -18.12
CA PHE A 96 1.62 14.88 -18.35
C PHE A 96 1.99 16.02 -19.30
N ASP A 97 3.09 16.72 -19.02
CA ASP A 97 3.54 17.86 -19.79
C ASP A 97 3.94 17.46 -21.22
N ALA A 98 4.80 16.43 -21.36
CA ALA A 98 5.22 15.92 -22.67
C ALA A 98 4.03 15.46 -23.55
N LEU A 99 2.99 14.88 -22.94
CA LEU A 99 1.78 14.50 -23.68
C LEU A 99 0.86 15.69 -23.98
N MET A 100 0.82 16.70 -23.11
CA MET A 100 -0.01 17.89 -23.29
C MET A 100 0.51 18.75 -24.45
N TYR A 101 1.83 18.88 -24.59
CA TYR A 101 2.50 19.65 -25.66
C TYR A 101 2.88 18.82 -26.89
N SER A 102 2.52 17.53 -26.92
CA SER A 102 2.69 16.67 -28.09
C SER A 102 2.06 17.32 -29.33
N ALA A 103 2.84 17.43 -30.41
CA ALA A 103 2.42 18.06 -31.67
C ALA A 103 1.17 17.40 -32.30
N ASN A 104 0.98 16.10 -32.08
CA ASN A 104 -0.17 15.34 -32.58
C ASN A 104 -1.34 15.29 -31.58
N GLY A 105 -1.22 16.01 -30.46
CA GLY A 105 -2.10 15.88 -29.31
C GLY A 105 -2.04 14.49 -28.66
N PHE A 106 -3.04 14.18 -27.84
CA PHE A 106 -3.19 12.87 -27.23
C PHE A 106 -3.81 11.88 -28.23
N THR A 107 -3.00 10.94 -28.73
CA THR A 107 -3.43 9.90 -29.67
C THR A 107 -2.66 8.60 -29.46
N PHE A 108 -3.31 7.46 -29.72
CA PHE A 108 -2.64 6.16 -29.73
C PHE A 108 -2.01 5.81 -31.09
N LYS A 109 -2.30 6.59 -32.14
CA LYS A 109 -1.73 6.40 -33.48
C LYS A 109 -0.36 7.09 -33.57
N LEU A 110 0.60 6.62 -32.78
CA LEU A 110 1.95 7.18 -32.72
C LEU A 110 2.86 6.47 -33.74
N SER A 111 3.59 7.25 -34.54
CA SER A 111 4.69 6.74 -35.35
C SER A 111 5.96 6.55 -34.51
N GLY A 112 6.94 5.84 -35.06
CA GLY A 112 8.25 5.69 -34.39
C GLY A 112 9.00 7.02 -34.20
N VAL A 113 8.68 8.06 -34.98
CA VAL A 113 9.24 9.41 -34.82
C VAL A 113 8.58 10.11 -33.63
N ASP A 114 7.26 9.98 -33.48
CA ASP A 114 6.52 10.61 -32.39
C ASP A 114 6.94 10.05 -31.04
N ILE A 115 7.14 8.73 -30.93
CA ILE A 115 7.63 8.09 -29.70
C ILE A 115 9.03 8.60 -29.34
N LYS A 116 9.91 8.80 -30.33
CA LYS A 116 11.25 9.34 -30.08
C LYS A 116 11.19 10.79 -29.60
N ASN A 117 10.29 11.60 -30.15
CA ASN A 117 10.13 12.99 -29.71
C ASN A 117 9.58 13.04 -28.29
N LEU A 118 8.52 12.29 -27.98
CA LEU A 118 7.98 12.18 -26.61
C LEU A 118 9.05 11.74 -25.60
N PHE A 119 9.90 10.78 -25.97
CA PHE A 119 11.00 10.37 -25.10
C PHE A 119 12.05 11.46 -24.91
N LYS A 120 12.40 12.21 -25.96
CA LYS A 120 13.32 13.35 -25.86
C LYS A 120 12.75 14.45 -24.98
N ASP A 121 11.48 14.80 -25.15
CA ASP A 121 10.80 15.82 -24.37
C ASP A 121 10.73 15.40 -22.90
N ALA A 122 10.30 14.17 -22.63
CA ALA A 122 10.29 13.61 -21.28
C ALA A 122 11.69 13.59 -20.63
N PHE A 123 12.73 13.22 -21.38
CA PHE A 123 14.11 13.21 -20.89
C PHE A 123 14.64 14.63 -20.63
N PHE A 124 14.29 15.59 -21.49
CA PHE A 124 14.63 17.00 -21.30
C PHE A 124 14.03 17.53 -20.01
N LEU A 125 12.73 17.34 -19.79
CA LEU A 125 12.03 17.76 -18.58
C LEU A 125 12.55 17.06 -17.32
N PHE A 126 12.91 15.77 -17.42
CA PHE A 126 13.53 15.01 -16.34
C PHE A 126 14.89 15.57 -15.91
N THR A 127 15.68 16.09 -16.86
CA THR A 127 17.01 16.64 -16.60
C THR A 127 17.00 18.14 -16.29
N HIS A 128 15.89 18.84 -16.57
CA HIS A 128 15.72 20.27 -16.36
C HIS A 128 14.50 20.56 -15.46
N PRO A 129 14.55 20.20 -14.16
CA PRO A 129 13.41 20.32 -13.26
C PRO A 129 12.89 21.75 -13.12
N VAL A 130 13.76 22.76 -13.25
CA VAL A 130 13.35 24.18 -13.19
C VAL A 130 12.36 24.51 -14.30
N VAL A 131 12.60 24.00 -15.51
CA VAL A 131 11.71 24.22 -16.67
C VAL A 131 10.35 23.59 -16.41
N LEU A 132 10.32 22.34 -15.95
CA LEU A 132 9.07 21.66 -15.60
C LEU A 132 8.28 22.44 -14.55
N PHE A 133 8.93 22.97 -13.51
CA PHE A 133 8.23 23.76 -12.50
C PHE A 133 7.65 25.07 -13.05
N ASP A 134 8.31 25.70 -14.01
CA ASP A 134 7.79 26.88 -14.68
C ASP A 134 6.62 26.55 -15.61
N GLU A 135 6.66 25.41 -16.30
CA GLU A 135 5.52 24.87 -17.07
C GLU A 135 4.33 24.55 -16.18
N ILE A 136 4.53 23.93 -15.02
CA ILE A 136 3.46 23.66 -14.05
C ILE A 136 2.80 24.97 -13.58
N LYS A 137 3.57 26.03 -13.34
CA LYS A 137 3.01 27.36 -12.99
C LYS A 137 2.21 27.92 -14.16
N TYR A 138 2.74 27.87 -15.38
CA TYR A 138 2.04 28.35 -16.57
C TYR A 138 0.72 27.59 -16.80
N LEU A 139 0.75 26.25 -16.68
CA LEU A 139 -0.44 25.40 -16.73
C LEU A 139 -1.44 25.74 -15.63
N ASN A 140 -0.96 26.14 -14.45
CA ASN A 140 -1.82 26.59 -13.36
C ASN A 140 -2.53 27.91 -13.67
N GLU A 141 -1.85 28.85 -14.34
CA GLU A 141 -2.39 30.14 -14.74
C GLU A 141 -3.46 30.01 -15.83
N VAL A 142 -3.19 29.20 -16.86
CA VAL A 142 -4.13 28.96 -17.97
C VAL A 142 -5.25 28.01 -17.55
N GLY A 143 -4.96 27.09 -16.64
CA GLY A 143 -5.85 26.04 -16.18
C GLY A 143 -5.84 24.80 -17.08
N THR A 144 -6.04 23.63 -16.49
CA THR A 144 -5.82 22.33 -17.16
C THR A 144 -7.09 21.55 -17.48
N PHE A 145 -8.19 21.83 -16.79
CA PHE A 145 -9.49 21.21 -17.05
C PHE A 145 -10.65 22.10 -16.60
N ARG A 146 -11.87 21.73 -16.99
CA ARG A 146 -13.12 22.42 -16.62
C ARG A 146 -13.98 21.48 -15.80
N ILE A 147 -14.57 21.99 -14.72
CA ILE A 147 -15.67 21.30 -14.03
C ILE A 147 -16.95 21.68 -14.77
N GLU A 148 -17.86 20.73 -15.00
CA GLU A 148 -19.06 20.92 -15.83
C GLU A 148 -19.79 22.25 -15.53
N ARG A 149 -20.16 22.98 -16.60
CA ARG A 149 -20.79 24.31 -16.59
C ARG A 149 -19.99 25.45 -15.93
N SER A 150 -18.75 25.21 -15.48
CA SER A 150 -17.87 26.25 -14.92
C SER A 150 -16.77 26.71 -15.89
N SER A 151 -16.07 27.77 -15.49
CA SER A 151 -14.83 28.23 -16.11
C SER A 151 -13.71 27.21 -15.93
N THR A 152 -12.63 27.34 -16.70
CA THR A 152 -11.42 26.53 -16.49
C THR A 152 -10.91 26.71 -15.07
N VAL A 153 -10.58 25.59 -14.43
CA VAL A 153 -10.04 25.59 -13.07
C VAL A 153 -8.56 26.00 -13.15
N SER A 154 -8.21 27.09 -12.49
CA SER A 154 -6.86 27.67 -12.48
C SER A 154 -6.51 28.23 -11.10
N GLY A 155 -5.27 28.66 -10.93
CA GLY A 155 -4.81 29.34 -9.71
C GLY A 155 -4.82 28.44 -8.48
N VAL A 156 -5.20 29.03 -7.34
CA VAL A 156 -5.18 28.40 -6.02
C VAL A 156 -6.05 27.14 -5.96
N MET A 157 -7.21 27.14 -6.61
CA MET A 157 -8.10 25.97 -6.62
C MET A 157 -7.44 24.76 -7.30
N LEU A 158 -6.73 24.99 -8.41
CA LEU A 158 -6.02 23.94 -9.12
C LEU A 158 -4.83 23.40 -8.31
N TRP A 159 -4.11 24.26 -7.59
CA TRP A 159 -3.07 23.84 -6.65
C TRP A 159 -3.61 22.92 -5.55
N PHE A 160 -4.79 23.22 -4.99
CA PHE A 160 -5.42 22.35 -3.99
C PHE A 160 -5.78 20.97 -4.54
N ILE A 161 -6.23 20.89 -5.80
CA ILE A 161 -6.57 19.61 -6.44
C ILE A 161 -5.30 18.77 -6.64
N TRP A 162 -4.23 19.36 -7.18
CA TRP A 162 -2.95 18.64 -7.34
C TRP A 162 -2.31 18.26 -6.01
N PHE A 163 -2.46 19.09 -4.98
CA PHE A 163 -2.01 18.75 -3.63
C PHE A 163 -2.85 17.61 -3.03
N GLY A 164 -4.16 17.62 -3.22
CA GLY A 164 -5.04 16.52 -2.82
C GLY A 164 -4.68 15.20 -3.52
N GLU A 165 -4.40 15.26 -4.81
CA GLU A 165 -3.91 14.13 -5.59
C GLU A 165 -2.58 13.60 -5.04
N PHE A 166 -1.61 14.47 -4.76
CA PHE A 166 -0.35 14.12 -4.12
C PHE A 166 -0.58 13.37 -2.80
N LEU A 167 -1.48 13.88 -1.94
CA LEU A 167 -1.80 13.24 -0.66
C LEU A 167 -2.44 11.86 -0.84
N VAL A 168 -3.32 11.69 -1.84
CA VAL A 168 -3.96 10.40 -2.14
C VAL A 168 -2.92 9.39 -2.62
N ILE A 169 -2.03 9.79 -3.54
CA ILE A 169 -0.95 8.92 -4.04
C ILE A 169 -0.03 8.53 -2.89
N MET A 170 0.51 9.51 -2.16
CA MET A 170 1.43 9.26 -1.04
C MET A 170 0.77 8.44 0.07
N GLY A 171 -0.48 8.75 0.41
CA GLY A 171 -1.27 8.01 1.38
C GLY A 171 -1.45 6.55 0.96
N GLY A 172 -1.77 6.29 -0.31
CA GLY A 172 -1.89 4.94 -0.88
C GLY A 172 -0.59 4.15 -0.79
N ILE A 173 0.55 4.76 -1.12
CA ILE A 173 1.89 4.14 -1.04
C ILE A 173 2.20 3.75 0.41
N LEU A 174 2.08 4.72 1.33
CA LEU A 174 2.41 4.52 2.75
C LEU A 174 1.48 3.50 3.39
N PHE A 175 0.20 3.51 3.03
CA PHE A 175 -0.76 2.51 3.49
C PHE A 175 -0.39 1.10 3.02
N ALA A 176 -0.08 0.93 1.72
CA ALA A 176 0.26 -0.37 1.15
C ALA A 176 1.56 -0.93 1.73
N VAL A 177 2.63 -0.12 1.84
CA VAL A 177 3.91 -0.55 2.43
C VAL A 177 3.78 -0.76 3.95
N GLY A 178 3.13 0.16 4.65
CA GLY A 178 2.99 0.12 6.10
C GLY A 178 2.16 -1.05 6.62
N ASN A 179 1.23 -1.56 5.80
CA ASN A 179 0.43 -2.76 6.10
C ASN A 179 0.89 -4.01 5.34
N GLY A 180 2.04 -3.91 4.65
CA GLY A 180 2.56 -4.96 3.78
C GLY A 180 3.42 -5.99 4.50
N GLN A 181 4.45 -6.44 3.82
CA GLN A 181 5.39 -7.47 4.24
C GLN A 181 6.27 -7.03 5.42
N VAL A 182 6.61 -5.75 5.53
CA VAL A 182 7.57 -5.24 6.54
C VAL A 182 7.11 -5.43 7.99
N ILE A 183 5.80 -5.56 8.23
CA ILE A 183 5.22 -5.78 9.57
C ILE A 183 4.98 -7.26 9.87
N LYS A 184 5.23 -8.17 8.91
CA LYS A 184 5.02 -9.60 9.12
C LYS A 184 6.19 -10.22 9.92
N PRO A 185 5.94 -11.31 10.66
CA PRO A 185 7.00 -12.01 11.36
C PRO A 185 8.03 -12.60 10.39
N PHE A 186 9.30 -12.49 10.76
CA PHE A 186 10.43 -13.04 10.02
C PHE A 186 11.19 -14.04 10.89
N SER A 187 11.52 -15.19 10.32
CA SER A 187 12.37 -16.20 10.94
C SER A 187 13.83 -15.89 10.63
N GLU A 188 14.58 -15.50 11.66
CA GLU A 188 16.03 -15.29 11.53
C GLU A 188 16.78 -16.62 11.40
N THR A 189 16.27 -17.70 11.99
CA THR A 189 16.88 -19.05 11.92
C THR A 189 16.83 -19.62 10.50
N TYR A 190 15.70 -19.46 9.82
CA TYR A 190 15.49 -20.01 8.48
C TYR A 190 15.64 -18.96 7.38
N ASP A 191 15.94 -17.70 7.72
CA ASP A 191 16.07 -16.56 6.82
C ASP A 191 14.86 -16.43 5.88
N LYS A 192 13.65 -16.56 6.43
CA LYS A 192 12.39 -16.59 5.68
C LYS A 192 11.28 -15.84 6.39
N TRP A 193 10.41 -15.20 5.60
CA TRP A 193 9.16 -14.67 6.11
C TRP A 193 8.26 -15.82 6.55
N MET A 194 7.59 -15.66 7.68
CA MET A 194 6.61 -16.65 8.13
C MET A 194 5.36 -16.61 7.27
N GLU A 195 4.78 -17.78 7.04
CA GLU A 195 3.60 -17.92 6.20
C GLU A 195 2.34 -17.88 7.04
N GLN A 196 1.35 -17.12 6.56
CA GLN A 196 0.03 -17.14 7.16
C GLN A 196 -0.65 -18.47 6.84
N ARG A 197 -1.09 -19.18 7.87
CA ARG A 197 -1.89 -20.39 7.72
C ARG A 197 -3.21 -20.07 7.02
N LYS A 198 -3.56 -20.85 5.99
CA LYS A 198 -4.81 -20.66 5.22
C LYS A 198 -6.07 -20.81 6.06
N LYS A 199 -6.05 -21.73 7.03
CA LYS A 199 -7.17 -21.95 7.95
C LYS A 199 -7.08 -20.96 9.11
N VAL A 200 -8.10 -20.12 9.24
CA VAL A 200 -8.28 -19.20 10.36
C VAL A 200 -9.16 -19.88 11.40
N ASN A 201 -8.69 -19.96 12.65
CA ASN A 201 -9.49 -20.53 13.73
C ASN A 201 -10.46 -19.47 14.25
N ARG A 202 -11.74 -19.84 14.40
CA ARG A 202 -12.71 -19.02 15.16
C ARG A 202 -12.74 -19.45 16.62
N ILE A 203 -12.66 -18.49 17.52
CA ILE A 203 -12.68 -18.68 18.97
C ILE A 203 -13.72 -17.75 19.61
N ASN A 204 -14.02 -17.97 20.88
CA ASN A 204 -14.99 -17.14 21.61
C ASN A 204 -14.56 -15.67 21.60
N TYR A 205 -15.53 -14.77 21.56
CA TYR A 205 -15.27 -13.34 21.58
C TYR A 205 -14.48 -12.94 22.84
N ILE A 206 -13.42 -12.16 22.65
CA ILE A 206 -12.57 -11.74 23.77
C ILE A 206 -13.08 -10.41 24.32
N HIS A 207 -13.62 -10.44 25.53
CA HIS A 207 -14.10 -9.24 26.23
C HIS A 207 -12.97 -8.49 26.95
N SER A 208 -12.06 -9.23 27.60
CA SER A 208 -10.96 -8.69 28.40
C SER A 208 -9.62 -9.18 27.84
N LYS A 209 -8.73 -8.23 27.52
CA LYS A 209 -7.38 -8.55 27.02
C LYS A 209 -6.51 -9.18 28.10
N ASP A 210 -6.64 -8.71 29.33
CA ASP A 210 -5.78 -9.14 30.43
C ASP A 210 -6.12 -10.57 30.86
N ASP A 211 -7.41 -10.89 30.98
CA ASP A 211 -7.86 -12.26 31.30
C ASP A 211 -7.43 -13.26 30.22
N PHE A 212 -7.50 -12.84 28.96
CA PHE A 212 -7.05 -13.65 27.84
C PHE A 212 -5.53 -13.90 27.88
N LEU A 213 -4.72 -12.88 28.18
CA LEU A 213 -3.27 -13.01 28.32
C LEU A 213 -2.88 -13.88 29.52
N ILE A 214 -3.62 -13.79 30.64
CA ILE A 214 -3.42 -14.64 31.81
C ILE A 214 -3.73 -16.10 31.46
N ALA A 215 -4.87 -16.36 30.82
CA ALA A 215 -5.25 -17.71 30.40
C ALA A 215 -4.25 -18.32 29.41
N LEU A 216 -3.78 -17.53 28.44
CA LEU A 216 -2.76 -17.96 27.48
C LEU A 216 -1.40 -18.21 28.16
N SER A 217 -1.02 -17.38 29.14
CA SER A 217 0.21 -17.55 29.92
C SER A 217 0.17 -18.83 30.78
N ASN A 218 -1.01 -19.26 31.21
CA ASN A 218 -1.23 -20.50 31.93
C ASN A 218 -1.26 -21.75 31.02
N LYS A 219 -0.78 -21.64 29.78
CA LYS A 219 -0.76 -22.72 28.76
C LYS A 219 -2.15 -23.30 28.44
N ASN A 220 -3.22 -22.52 28.64
CA ASN A 220 -4.55 -22.94 28.19
C ASN A 220 -4.70 -22.66 26.68
N THR A 221 -4.23 -23.62 25.88
CA THR A 221 -4.17 -23.52 24.42
C THR A 221 -5.48 -23.86 23.74
N ASP A 222 -6.41 -24.48 24.46
CA ASP A 222 -7.74 -24.85 23.95
C ASP A 222 -8.55 -23.61 23.55
N LEU A 223 -8.24 -22.45 24.16
CA LEU A 223 -8.83 -21.15 23.81
C LEU A 223 -8.49 -20.66 22.40
N LEU A 224 -7.45 -21.24 21.77
CA LEU A 224 -7.02 -20.89 20.42
C LEU A 224 -7.50 -21.88 19.34
N LYS A 225 -8.07 -23.01 19.77
CA LYS A 225 -8.58 -24.04 18.87
C LYS A 225 -9.87 -23.57 18.23
N HIS A 226 -10.06 -23.98 16.97
CA HIS A 226 -11.29 -23.66 16.27
C HIS A 226 -12.50 -24.26 16.98
N ASN A 227 -13.45 -23.40 17.37
CA ASN A 227 -14.76 -23.82 17.87
C ASN A 227 -15.78 -23.83 16.70
N PRO A 228 -16.26 -25.01 16.27
CA PRO A 228 -17.24 -25.13 15.18
C PRO A 228 -18.62 -24.55 15.52
N GLU A 229 -18.96 -24.43 16.81
CA GLU A 229 -20.26 -23.92 17.26
C GLU A 229 -20.39 -22.39 17.07
N LEU A 230 -19.28 -21.71 16.75
CA LEU A 230 -19.24 -20.27 16.50
C LEU A 230 -19.47 -19.89 15.03
N VAL A 231 -19.82 -20.85 14.18
CA VAL A 231 -20.08 -20.57 12.76
C VAL A 231 -21.26 -19.60 12.59
N ASP A 232 -22.27 -19.71 13.47
CA ASP A 232 -23.54 -18.97 13.41
C ASP A 232 -23.67 -17.86 14.46
N GLN A 233 -22.64 -17.61 15.27
CA GLN A 233 -22.71 -16.55 16.29
C GLN A 233 -22.44 -15.16 15.71
N GLN A 234 -23.14 -14.15 16.25
CA GLN A 234 -22.95 -12.75 15.87
C GLN A 234 -21.53 -12.25 16.21
N ASN A 235 -20.99 -12.64 17.37
CA ASN A 235 -19.71 -12.13 17.85
C ASN A 235 -18.74 -13.29 18.08
N PHE A 236 -17.57 -13.23 17.46
CA PHE A 236 -16.49 -14.19 17.64
C PHE A 236 -15.14 -13.52 17.50
N ALA A 237 -14.05 -14.24 17.74
CA ALA A 237 -12.70 -13.80 17.40
C ALA A 237 -12.03 -14.74 16.40
N GLU A 238 -11.21 -14.18 15.51
CA GLU A 238 -10.41 -14.89 14.53
C GLU A 238 -8.96 -14.94 15.00
N VAL A 239 -8.37 -16.14 14.99
CA VAL A 239 -6.94 -16.36 15.23
C VAL A 239 -6.26 -16.62 13.89
N VAL A 240 -5.41 -15.68 13.50
CA VAL A 240 -4.58 -15.77 12.31
C VAL A 240 -3.18 -16.20 12.74
N VAL A 241 -2.75 -17.37 12.29
CA VAL A 241 -1.47 -17.97 12.68
C VAL A 241 -0.42 -17.75 11.58
N PHE A 242 0.76 -17.32 11.97
CA PHE A 242 1.97 -17.26 11.16
C PHE A 242 2.93 -18.34 11.67
N GLU A 243 3.36 -19.22 10.78
CA GLU A 243 4.26 -20.32 11.12
C GLU A 243 5.21 -20.64 9.97
N LEU A 244 6.26 -21.39 10.30
CA LEU A 244 7.21 -21.95 9.34
C LEU A 244 7.54 -23.39 9.75
N PRO A 245 7.56 -24.36 8.81
CA PRO A 245 7.89 -25.74 9.15
C PRO A 245 9.28 -25.86 9.80
N GLY A 246 9.34 -26.49 10.97
CA GLY A 246 10.57 -26.68 11.75
C GLY A 246 10.84 -25.62 12.82
N GLU A 247 10.11 -24.50 12.81
CA GLU A 247 10.26 -23.46 13.82
C GLU A 247 9.33 -23.66 15.02
N GLN A 248 9.90 -23.62 16.23
CA GLN A 248 9.13 -23.81 17.47
C GLN A 248 8.25 -22.60 17.82
N SER A 249 8.61 -21.42 17.32
CA SER A 249 7.86 -20.18 17.55
C SER A 249 6.86 -19.96 16.43
N LYS A 250 5.60 -19.76 16.82
CA LYS A 250 4.52 -19.27 15.95
C LYS A 250 4.12 -17.87 16.40
N TYR A 251 3.56 -17.09 15.51
CA TYR A 251 2.99 -15.79 15.88
C TYR A 251 1.52 -15.74 15.51
N ILE A 252 0.72 -15.09 16.34
CA ILE A 252 -0.71 -14.94 16.09
C ILE A 252 -1.17 -13.49 16.09
N ASN A 253 -2.14 -13.22 15.22
CA ASN A 253 -3.00 -12.06 15.33
C ASN A 253 -4.36 -12.53 15.81
N ILE A 254 -4.98 -11.77 16.72
CA ILE A 254 -6.33 -12.05 17.18
C ILE A 254 -7.21 -10.85 16.88
N ILE A 255 -8.32 -11.13 16.19
CA ILE A 255 -9.21 -10.12 15.64
C ILE A 255 -10.62 -10.41 16.14
N ASN A 256 -11.18 -9.54 16.98
CA ASN A 256 -12.59 -9.63 17.31
C ASN A 256 -13.44 -9.22 16.10
N VAL A 257 -14.48 -9.97 15.82
CA VAL A 257 -15.45 -9.74 14.76
C VAL A 257 -16.81 -9.57 15.39
N ASP A 258 -17.38 -8.37 15.24
CA ASP A 258 -18.75 -8.06 15.62
C ASP A 258 -19.61 -8.00 14.36
N ASN A 259 -20.50 -8.97 14.16
CA ASN A 259 -21.41 -8.98 13.02
C ASN A 259 -22.70 -8.22 13.35
N ALA A 260 -22.83 -7.01 12.82
CA ALA A 260 -24.07 -6.25 12.90
C ALA A 260 -24.98 -6.61 11.72
N VAL A 261 -26.23 -6.96 11.99
CA VAL A 261 -27.26 -7.17 10.96
C VAL A 261 -27.98 -5.85 10.74
N ASP A 262 -27.97 -5.33 9.51
CA ASP A 262 -28.70 -4.11 9.18
C ASP A 262 -30.21 -4.36 9.02
N LYS A 263 -31.00 -3.28 8.92
CA LYS A 263 -32.47 -3.35 8.73
C LYS A 263 -32.89 -4.06 7.44
N LYS A 264 -31.96 -4.37 6.53
CA LYS A 264 -32.17 -5.06 5.25
C LYS A 264 -31.66 -6.51 5.27
N GLY A 265 -31.24 -7.02 6.44
CA GLY A 265 -30.71 -8.37 6.61
C GLY A 265 -29.26 -8.55 6.11
N LYS A 266 -28.56 -7.46 5.75
CA LYS A 266 -27.15 -7.51 5.34
C LYS A 266 -26.25 -7.53 6.57
N VAL A 267 -25.40 -8.54 6.65
CA VAL A 267 -24.41 -8.67 7.72
C VAL A 267 -23.21 -7.77 7.41
N THR A 268 -22.89 -6.87 8.32
CA THR A 268 -21.69 -6.03 8.27
C THR A 268 -20.77 -6.42 9.42
N ALA A 269 -19.61 -6.97 9.08
CA ALA A 269 -18.60 -7.37 10.05
C ALA A 269 -17.71 -6.17 10.44
N LYS A 270 -17.72 -5.79 11.72
CA LYS A 270 -16.78 -4.84 12.28
C LYS A 270 -15.62 -5.61 12.90
N LYS A 271 -14.42 -5.43 12.36
CA LYS A 271 -13.20 -6.11 12.85
C LYS A 271 -12.40 -5.19 13.77
N LYS A 272 -11.97 -5.71 14.92
CA LYS A 272 -11.08 -5.02 15.87
C LYS A 272 -9.87 -5.89 16.18
N ASN A 273 -8.69 -5.46 15.73
CA ASN A 273 -7.44 -6.12 16.09
C ASN A 273 -7.17 -5.96 17.59
N LEU A 274 -7.14 -7.08 18.33
CA LEU A 274 -6.83 -7.08 19.74
C LEU A 274 -5.33 -7.26 19.99
N PHE A 275 -4.72 -8.20 19.26
CA PHE A 275 -3.32 -8.56 19.38
C PHE A 275 -2.69 -8.69 17.99
N THR A 276 -1.43 -8.27 17.87
CA THR A 276 -0.66 -8.32 16.61
C THR A 276 0.70 -8.94 16.88
N ASN A 277 1.02 -10.02 16.16
CA ASN A 277 2.24 -10.80 16.20
C ASN A 277 2.60 -11.25 17.63
N LEU A 278 1.64 -11.80 18.36
CA LEU A 278 1.87 -12.36 19.69
C LEU A 278 2.58 -13.71 19.55
N LYS A 279 3.74 -13.86 20.19
CA LYS A 279 4.60 -15.04 20.08
C LYS A 279 4.05 -16.17 20.94
N ILE A 280 4.00 -17.36 20.37
CA ILE A 280 3.61 -18.58 21.04
C ILE A 280 4.68 -19.64 20.75
N THR A 281 5.18 -20.30 21.80
CA THR A 281 6.25 -21.31 21.68
C THR A 281 5.72 -22.68 22.07
N ASN A 282 6.00 -23.71 21.28
CA ASN A 282 5.68 -25.12 21.59
C ASN A 282 4.19 -25.39 21.88
N ILE A 283 3.30 -24.76 21.12
CA ILE A 283 1.85 -24.89 21.29
C ILE A 283 1.20 -25.27 19.97
N GLU A 284 0.35 -26.30 20.01
CA GLU A 284 -0.58 -26.60 18.94
C GLU A 284 -1.72 -25.58 18.97
N VAL A 285 -1.86 -24.87 17.85
CA VAL A 285 -2.95 -23.93 17.52
C VAL A 285 -3.65 -24.48 16.31
#